data_AF-A0A2V8NZE5-F1
#
_entry.id   AF-A0A2V8NZE5-F1
#
_cell.length_a   1.000
_cell.length_b   1.000
_cell.length_c   1.000
_cell.angle_alpha   90.00
_cell.angle_beta   90.00
_cell.angle_gamma   90.00
#
_symmetry.space_group_name_H-M   'P 1'
#
loop_
_entity.id
_entity.type
_entity.pdbx_description
1 polymer ?
#
loop_
_entity_poly.entity_id
_entity_poly.type
_entity_poly.pdbx_seq_one_letter_code
_entity_poly.pdbx_strand_id
1 'polypeptide(L)'
;MLGIAGMAELLSEQDREFFRNCRYQQVVTLVIGTEHPVDGKCYGVSIPRVENFKAATISFLEYMDPARVPRGCGLLAITAGGQDVSAERLMEDLERLYRVEPRWTKIYEWRSGMPKFHEYAVRASSFAVIT
;
A
#
# COMPACT_ATOMS: atom_id res chain seq x y z
N MET A 1 6.41 17.12 -15.11
CA MET A 1 7.08 17.55 -13.87
C MET A 1 5.97 17.78 -12.85
N LEU A 2 5.79 16.88 -11.87
CA LEU A 2 4.79 17.03 -10.80
C LEU A 2 5.40 17.95 -9.74
N GLY A 3 5.24 19.25 -9.88
CA GLY A 3 5.67 20.25 -8.90
C GLY A 3 4.48 21.04 -8.40
N ILE A 4 4.37 21.21 -7.09
CA ILE A 4 3.43 22.16 -6.49
C ILE A 4 3.95 23.56 -6.84
N ALA A 5 3.11 24.39 -7.46
CA ALA A 5 3.48 25.76 -7.83
C ALA A 5 3.96 26.54 -6.60
N GLY A 6 5.11 27.21 -6.71
CA GLY A 6 5.72 28.00 -5.63
C GLY A 6 6.69 27.24 -4.72
N MET A 7 6.69 25.91 -4.70
CA MET A 7 7.66 25.14 -3.88
C MET A 7 9.07 25.19 -4.46
N ALA A 8 9.22 25.28 -5.78
CA ALA A 8 10.53 25.25 -6.43
C ALA A 8 11.46 26.40 -5.99
N GLU A 9 10.91 27.56 -5.63
CA GLU A 9 11.65 28.75 -5.18
C GLU A 9 12.11 28.67 -3.72
N LEU A 10 11.51 27.78 -2.93
CA LEU A 10 11.79 27.59 -1.50
C LEU A 10 12.79 26.46 -1.21
N LEU A 11 13.08 25.62 -2.21
CA LEU A 11 13.98 24.48 -2.05
C LEU A 11 15.44 24.90 -2.23
N SER A 12 16.29 24.55 -1.26
CA SER A 12 17.74 24.67 -1.42
C SER A 12 18.23 23.75 -2.54
N GLU A 13 19.42 24.00 -3.09
CA GLU A 13 20.03 23.08 -4.07
C GLU A 13 20.20 21.66 -3.50
N GLN A 14 20.48 21.55 -2.20
CA GLN A 14 20.56 20.26 -1.52
C GLN A 14 19.20 19.53 -1.49
N ASP A 15 18.10 20.24 -1.26
CA ASP A 15 16.75 19.64 -1.29
C ASP A 15 16.38 19.22 -2.72
N ARG A 16 16.73 20.02 -3.73
CA ARG A 16 16.51 19.70 -5.14
C ARG A 16 17.28 18.43 -5.53
N GLU A 17 18.53 18.31 -5.12
CA GLU A 17 19.34 17.12 -5.34
C GLU A 17 18.77 15.90 -4.61
N PHE A 18 18.32 16.08 -3.37
CA PHE A 18 17.65 15.04 -2.59
C PHE A 18 16.40 14.51 -3.31
N PHE A 19 15.50 15.37 -3.77
CA PHE A 19 14.30 14.96 -4.49
C PHE A 19 14.62 14.30 -5.83
N ARG A 20 15.64 14.76 -6.56
CA ARG A 20 16.10 14.12 -7.81
C ARG A 20 16.62 12.69 -7.56
N ASN A 21 17.30 12.47 -6.44
CA ASN A 21 17.89 11.18 -6.08
C ASN A 21 16.93 10.29 -5.26
N CYS A 22 15.74 10.79 -4.93
CA CYS A 22 14.74 10.04 -4.18
C CYS A 22 14.30 8.82 -4.98
N ARG A 23 14.54 7.63 -4.42
CA ARG A 23 14.09 6.37 -5.01
C ARG A 23 12.66 6.11 -4.54
N TYR A 24 11.85 5.57 -5.43
CA TYR A 24 10.50 5.14 -5.10
C TYR A 24 10.40 3.63 -5.26
N GLN A 25 9.64 2.99 -4.38
CA GLN A 25 9.24 1.61 -4.58
C GLN A 25 7.89 1.57 -5.31
N GLN A 26 7.73 0.56 -6.15
CA GLN A 26 6.43 0.15 -6.64
C GLN A 26 5.58 -0.33 -5.46
N VAL A 27 4.30 0.01 -5.49
CA VAL A 27 3.28 -0.45 -4.54
C VAL A 27 2.11 -1.01 -5.35
N VAL A 28 1.62 -2.17 -4.95
CA VAL A 28 0.41 -2.79 -5.50
C VAL A 28 -0.55 -3.07 -4.36
N THR A 29 -1.82 -2.71 -4.56
CA THR A 29 -2.93 -3.07 -3.68
C THR A 29 -3.98 -3.79 -4.49
N LEU A 30 -4.34 -4.99 -4.05
CA LEU A 30 -5.47 -5.76 -4.57
C LEU A 30 -6.62 -5.65 -3.56
N VAL A 31 -7.72 -5.02 -3.99
CA VAL A 31 -8.96 -4.92 -3.22
C VAL A 31 -9.90 -6.02 -3.68
N ILE A 32 -10.52 -6.71 -2.72
CA ILE A 32 -11.33 -7.90 -2.97
C ILE A 32 -12.64 -7.78 -2.20
N GLY A 33 -13.75 -7.86 -2.93
CA GLY A 33 -15.08 -7.99 -2.35
C GLY A 33 -15.51 -9.45 -2.31
N THR A 34 -16.06 -9.88 -1.18
CA THR A 34 -16.51 -11.26 -0.93
C THR A 34 -17.98 -11.29 -0.48
N GLU A 35 -18.63 -12.45 -0.60
CA GLU A 35 -20.01 -12.63 -0.12
C GLU A 35 -20.15 -12.47 1.39
N HIS A 36 -19.10 -12.86 2.13
CA HIS A 36 -19.02 -12.79 3.58
C HIS A 36 -17.65 -12.27 4.04
N PRO A 37 -17.55 -11.63 5.22
CA PRO A 37 -16.26 -11.26 5.82
C PRO A 37 -15.30 -12.45 5.85
N VAL A 38 -14.05 -12.23 5.42
CA VAL A 38 -13.03 -13.28 5.32
C VAL A 38 -12.42 -13.58 6.69
N ASP A 39 -12.26 -12.56 7.51
CA ASP A 39 -11.91 -12.69 8.93
C ASP A 39 -12.96 -11.97 9.78
N GLY A 40 -13.09 -12.42 11.02
CA GLY A 40 -14.07 -11.98 12.01
C GLY A 40 -13.51 -11.05 13.10
N LYS A 41 -12.19 -10.88 13.17
CA LYS A 41 -11.51 -10.69 14.46
C LYS A 41 -10.64 -9.44 14.55
N CYS A 42 -10.20 -8.88 13.43
CA CYS A 42 -9.32 -7.72 13.42
C CYS A 42 -9.54 -6.84 12.20
N TYR A 43 -9.08 -5.59 12.25
CA TYR A 43 -9.15 -4.66 11.12
C TYR A 43 -7.98 -4.82 10.14
N GLY A 44 -6.92 -5.54 10.51
CA GLY A 44 -5.80 -5.80 9.63
C GLY A 44 -4.66 -6.58 10.28
N VAL A 45 -3.79 -7.09 9.42
CA VAL A 45 -2.63 -7.93 9.73
C VAL A 45 -1.42 -7.37 8.98
N SER A 46 -0.29 -7.24 9.67
CA SER A 46 1.01 -6.99 9.04
C SER A 46 1.79 -8.30 8.94
N ILE A 47 2.40 -8.54 7.77
CA ILE A 47 3.13 -9.77 7.48
C ILE A 47 4.62 -9.46 7.47
N PRO A 48 5.40 -9.95 8.45
CA PRO A 48 6.85 -9.75 8.49
C PRO A 48 7.55 -10.41 7.30
N ARG A 49 8.66 -9.82 6.85
CA ARG A 49 9.43 -10.36 5.71
C ARG A 49 9.97 -11.77 5.94
N VAL A 50 10.17 -12.17 7.19
CA VAL A 50 10.68 -13.51 7.55
C VAL A 50 9.70 -14.63 7.18
N GLU A 51 8.41 -14.30 7.01
CA GLU A 51 7.36 -15.25 6.63
C GLU A 51 7.38 -15.61 5.13
N ASN A 52 8.28 -14.98 4.36
CA ASN A 52 8.47 -15.24 2.93
C ASN A 52 7.20 -15.07 2.07
N PHE A 53 6.39 -14.06 2.39
CA PHE A 53 5.31 -13.56 1.55
C PHE A 53 5.75 -12.27 0.82
N LYS A 54 5.17 -12.03 -0.35
CA LYS A 54 5.28 -10.73 -1.03
C LYS A 54 4.37 -9.71 -0.35
N ALA A 55 3.16 -10.12 0.02
CA ALA A 55 2.21 -9.35 0.82
C ALA A 55 2.87 -8.77 2.07
N ALA A 56 2.68 -7.47 2.31
CA ALA A 56 3.16 -6.79 3.51
C ALA A 56 2.02 -6.57 4.51
N THR A 57 0.80 -6.34 4.03
CA THR A 57 -0.37 -6.12 4.88
C THR A 57 -1.64 -6.67 4.25
N ILE A 58 -2.58 -7.07 5.10
CA ILE A 58 -3.99 -7.32 4.75
C ILE A 58 -4.83 -6.42 5.65
N SER A 59 -5.75 -5.65 5.09
CA SER A 59 -6.70 -4.81 5.83
C SER A 59 -8.11 -5.28 5.54
N PHE A 60 -8.91 -5.48 6.59
CA PHE A 60 -10.31 -5.85 6.51
C PHE A 60 -11.16 -4.58 6.63
N LEU A 61 -11.47 -4.00 5.48
CA LEU A 61 -12.03 -2.65 5.35
C LEU A 61 -13.47 -2.58 5.86
N GLU A 62 -14.20 -3.71 5.88
CA GLU A 62 -15.53 -3.81 6.48
C GLU A 62 -15.53 -3.49 7.99
N TYR A 63 -14.41 -3.68 8.69
CA TYR A 63 -14.27 -3.29 10.10
C TYR A 63 -13.86 -1.84 10.28
N MET A 64 -13.08 -1.31 9.34
CA MET A 64 -12.58 0.07 9.40
C MET A 64 -13.64 1.09 9.03
N ASP A 65 -14.45 0.79 8.01
CA ASP A 65 -15.53 1.65 7.54
C ASP A 65 -16.73 0.81 7.07
N PRO A 66 -17.57 0.34 8.02
CA PRO A 66 -18.71 -0.52 7.71
C PRO A 66 -19.73 0.12 6.77
N ALA A 67 -19.76 1.45 6.65
CA ALA A 67 -20.70 2.15 5.78
C ALA A 67 -20.41 1.92 4.28
N ARG A 68 -19.18 1.51 3.95
CA ARG A 68 -18.73 1.28 2.57
C ARG A 68 -18.98 -0.14 2.06
N VAL A 69 -19.50 -1.02 2.91
CA VAL A 69 -19.69 -2.44 2.59
C VAL A 69 -21.13 -2.84 2.92
N PRO A 70 -21.86 -3.48 2.00
CA PRO A 70 -23.17 -4.04 2.32
C PRO A 70 -23.11 -4.96 3.55
N ARG A 71 -24.11 -4.87 4.44
CA ARG A 71 -24.12 -5.65 5.69
C ARG A 71 -23.98 -7.14 5.38
N GLY A 72 -23.02 -7.79 6.04
CA GLY A 72 -22.76 -9.22 5.89
C GLY A 72 -21.88 -9.61 4.71
N CYS A 73 -21.42 -8.64 3.90
CA CYS A 73 -20.38 -8.83 2.89
C CYS A 73 -18.99 -8.51 3.45
N GLY A 74 -17.95 -9.05 2.83
CA GLY A 74 -16.55 -8.75 3.18
C GLY A 74 -15.90 -7.82 2.15
N LEU A 75 -14.92 -7.04 2.62
CA LEU A 75 -14.12 -6.16 1.76
C LEU A 75 -12.70 -6.06 2.32
N LEU A 76 -11.74 -6.73 1.70
CA LEU A 76 -10.35 -6.66 2.15
C LEU A 76 -9.44 -6.03 1.09
N ALA A 77 -8.31 -5.50 1.55
CA ALA A 77 -7.23 -5.03 0.72
C ALA A 77 -5.93 -5.70 1.14
N ILE A 78 -5.25 -6.36 0.20
CA ILE A 78 -3.91 -6.90 0.38
C ILE A 78 -2.92 -6.01 -0.37
N THR A 79 -1.82 -5.63 0.29
CA THR A 79 -0.87 -4.63 -0.23
C THR A 79 0.57 -5.10 -0.07
N ALA A 80 1.40 -4.81 -1.06
CA ALA A 80 2.85 -4.94 -0.95
C ALA A 80 3.60 -3.87 -1.75
N GLY A 81 4.87 -3.70 -1.40
CA GLY A 81 5.81 -2.92 -2.18
C GLY A 81 7.11 -3.67 -2.45
N GLY A 82 7.68 -3.43 -3.63
CA GLY A 82 8.88 -4.11 -4.13
C GLY A 82 8.88 -4.24 -5.66
N GLN A 83 10.01 -4.64 -6.23
CA GLN A 83 10.16 -4.80 -7.69
C GLN A 83 9.39 -6.02 -8.24
N ASP A 84 9.23 -7.08 -7.43
CA ASP A 84 8.61 -8.33 -7.86
C ASP A 84 7.17 -8.51 -7.33
N VAL A 85 6.45 -7.40 -7.12
CA VAL A 85 5.07 -7.42 -6.62
C VAL A 85 4.10 -7.23 -7.78
N SER A 86 3.10 -8.12 -7.88
CA SER A 86 1.96 -8.02 -8.81
C SER A 86 0.67 -8.44 -8.11
N ALA A 87 -0.48 -8.15 -8.71
CA ALA A 87 -1.77 -8.55 -8.14
C ALA A 87 -1.92 -10.07 -8.06
N GLU A 88 -1.40 -10.82 -9.03
CA GLU A 88 -1.42 -12.29 -9.05
C GLU A 88 -0.63 -12.85 -7.86
N ARG A 89 0.56 -12.32 -7.59
CA ARG A 89 1.36 -12.72 -6.42
C ARG A 89 0.66 -12.42 -5.11
N LEU A 90 -0.05 -11.30 -5.03
CA LEU A 90 -0.83 -10.97 -3.85
C LEU A 90 -2.02 -11.92 -3.68
N MET A 91 -2.68 -12.33 -4.76
CA MET A 91 -3.74 -13.33 -4.69
C MET A 91 -3.20 -14.70 -4.25
N GLU A 92 -2.07 -15.15 -4.81
CA GLU A 92 -1.37 -16.38 -4.38
C GLU A 92 -1.05 -16.36 -2.88
N ASP A 93 -0.54 -15.25 -2.37
CA ASP A 93 -0.24 -15.07 -0.95
C ASP A 93 -1.51 -15.09 -0.08
N LEU A 94 -2.59 -14.45 -0.55
CA LEU A 94 -3.85 -14.39 0.18
C LEU A 94 -4.49 -15.78 0.30
N GLU A 95 -4.53 -16.55 -0.79
CA GLU A 95 -5.11 -17.90 -0.81
C GLU A 95 -4.37 -18.89 0.10
N ARG A 96 -3.07 -18.65 0.34
CA ARG A 96 -2.27 -19.41 1.31
C ARG A 96 -2.63 -19.09 2.76
N LEU A 97 -3.14 -17.89 3.04
CA LEU A 97 -3.42 -17.40 4.39
C LEU A 97 -4.91 -17.55 4.76
N TYR A 98 -5.80 -17.33 3.80
CA TYR A 98 -7.24 -17.32 3.99
C TYR A 98 -7.95 -18.07 2.87
N ARG A 99 -9.07 -18.71 3.21
CA ARG A 99 -10.02 -19.19 2.20
C ARG A 99 -10.83 -18.00 1.72
N VAL A 100 -10.65 -17.62 0.46
CA VAL A 100 -11.29 -16.46 -0.13
C VAL A 100 -12.00 -16.87 -1.41
N GLU A 101 -13.24 -16.44 -1.55
CA GLU A 101 -14.03 -16.55 -2.78
C GLU A 101 -14.38 -15.15 -3.27
N PRO A 102 -13.56 -14.56 -4.17
CA PRO A 102 -13.80 -13.22 -4.69
C PRO A 102 -15.08 -13.14 -5.51
N ARG A 103 -15.95 -12.19 -5.20
CA ARG A 103 -17.02 -11.77 -6.11
C ARG A 103 -16.51 -10.81 -7.18
N TRP A 104 -15.59 -9.95 -6.76
CA TRP A 104 -14.94 -8.98 -7.62
C TRP A 104 -13.59 -8.60 -7.02
N THR A 105 -12.70 -8.14 -7.89
CA THR A 105 -11.38 -7.64 -7.53
C THR A 105 -11.12 -6.31 -8.20
N LYS A 106 -10.34 -5.44 -7.55
CA LYS A 106 -9.86 -4.19 -8.13
C LYS A 106 -8.39 -3.99 -7.80
N ILE A 107 -7.60 -3.73 -8.83
CA ILE A 107 -6.16 -3.59 -8.74
C ILE A 107 -5.80 -2.11 -8.76
N TYR A 108 -4.91 -1.71 -7.87
CA TYR A 108 -4.27 -0.40 -7.86
C TYR A 108 -2.76 -0.57 -7.88
N GLU A 109 -2.11 0.03 -8.87
CA GLU A 109 -0.66 -0.05 -9.05
C GLU A 109 -0.05 1.33 -9.14
N TRP A 110 1.01 1.54 -8.36
CA TRP A 110 1.80 2.75 -8.39
C TRP A 110 3.26 2.37 -8.57
N ARG A 111 3.79 2.58 -9.79
CA ARG A 111 5.21 2.31 -10.10
C ARG A 111 6.18 3.09 -9.21
N SER A 112 5.77 4.29 -8.78
CA SER A 112 6.50 5.15 -7.84
C SER A 112 5.63 5.47 -6.61
N GLY A 113 5.04 4.45 -6.00
CA GLY A 113 4.01 4.60 -4.96
C GLY A 113 4.50 5.05 -3.59
N MET A 114 5.74 4.73 -3.21
CA MET A 114 6.25 5.08 -1.89
C MET A 114 7.73 5.51 -1.95
N PRO A 115 8.08 6.71 -1.47
CA PRO A 115 9.47 7.14 -1.41
C PRO A 115 10.29 6.28 -0.44
N LYS A 116 11.58 6.09 -0.75
CA LYS A 116 12.55 5.38 0.07
C LYS A 116 13.57 6.36 0.62
N PHE A 117 13.44 6.65 1.90
CA PHE A 117 14.39 7.43 2.66
C PHE A 117 15.48 6.50 3.19
N HIS A 118 16.69 6.62 2.63
CA HIS A 118 17.86 5.89 3.11
C HIS A 118 18.48 6.65 4.29
N GLU A 119 19.33 6.01 5.08
CA GLU A 119 19.85 6.50 6.39
C GLU A 119 20.51 7.90 6.37
N TYR A 120 20.83 8.45 5.19
CA TYR A 120 21.38 9.81 5.01
C TYR A 120 20.32 10.91 4.80
N ALA A 121 19.02 10.58 4.79
CA ALA A 121 17.92 11.48 4.41
C ALA A 121 17.18 12.16 5.59
N VAL A 122 17.62 11.91 6.83
CA VAL A 122 16.83 12.24 8.05
C VAL A 122 16.79 13.74 8.38
N ARG A 123 17.42 14.61 7.58
CA ARG A 123 17.32 16.07 7.77
C ARG A 123 16.12 16.72 7.07
N ALA A 124 15.40 16.02 6.18
CA ALA A 124 14.33 16.61 5.36
C ALA A 124 12.90 16.17 5.75
N SER A 125 12.71 15.48 6.87
CA SER A 125 11.42 14.84 7.21
C SER A 125 10.35 15.77 7.80
N SER A 126 10.52 17.08 7.78
CA SER A 126 9.50 18.02 8.28
C SER A 126 8.33 18.27 7.30
N PHE A 127 8.40 17.81 6.04
CA PHE A 127 7.46 18.24 5.00
C PHE A 127 6.78 17.13 4.18
N ALA A 128 7.08 15.86 4.41
CA ALA A 128 6.54 14.76 3.60
C ALA A 128 5.40 14.00 4.29
N VAL A 129 4.39 14.71 4.78
CA VAL A 129 3.04 14.15 4.99
C VAL A 129 2.04 15.17 4.46
N ILE A 130 1.62 15.02 3.21
CA ILE A 130 0.41 15.68 2.70
C ILE A 130 -0.36 14.63 1.91
N THR A 131 -1.59 14.39 2.40
CA THR A 131 -2.67 13.54 1.88
C THR A 131 -3.11 13.92 0.48
#